data_AF-A0A430EEV2-F1
#
_entry.id   AF-A0A430EEV2-F1
#
_cell.length_a   1.000
_cell.length_b   1.000
_cell.length_c   1.000
_cell.angle_alpha   90.00
_cell.angle_beta   90.00
_cell.angle_gamma   90.00
#
_symmetry.space_group_name_H-M   'P 1'
#
loop_
_entity.id
_entity.type
_entity.pdbx_description
1 polymer ?
#
loop_
_entity_poly.entity_id
_entity_poly.type
_entity_poly.pdbx_seq_one_letter_code
_entity_poly.pdbx_strand_id
1 'polypeptide(L)' 'MKLLTGNDLSTGDVVWWTGESWSRHLAEAVDVGDKGDVLAATEEAARRVNVPYVIDAEAAPEGPR' A
#
# COMPACT_ATOMS: atom_id res chain seq x y z
N MET A 1 -12.29 -3.21 -2.65
CA MET A 1 -10.97 -3.12 -3.33
C MET A 1 -9.93 -3.69 -2.40
N LYS A 2 -8.78 -4.14 -2.91
CA LYS A 2 -7.66 -4.59 -2.07
C LYS A 2 -6.59 -3.50 -2.10
N LEU A 3 -6.17 -3.02 -0.93
CA LEU A 3 -5.12 -2.01 -0.81
C LEU A 3 -3.87 -2.62 -0.21
N LEU A 4 -2.71 -2.17 -0.66
CA LEU A 4 -1.43 -2.52 -0.06
C LEU A 4 -0.97 -1.37 0.84
N THR A 5 -0.64 -1.70 2.09
CA THR A 5 -0.08 -0.78 3.07
C THR A 5 1.15 -1.39 3.75
N GLY A 6 1.97 -0.55 4.37
CA GLY A 6 3.12 -0.93 5.18
C GLY A 6 3.69 0.29 5.88
N ASN A 7 4.79 0.11 6.60
CA ASN A 7 5.53 1.23 7.20
C ASN A 7 6.72 1.59 6.32
N ASP A 8 6.87 2.87 5.95
CA ASP A 8 8.07 3.37 5.29
C ASP A 8 9.30 3.04 6.14
N LEU A 9 10.31 2.40 5.53
CA LEU A 9 11.43 1.87 6.31
C LEU A 9 12.25 2.98 6.96
N SER A 10 12.33 4.15 6.33
CA SER A 10 13.19 5.24 6.79
C SER A 10 12.60 6.04 7.94
N THR A 11 11.27 6.20 7.95
CA THR A 11 10.55 7.08 8.89
C THR A 11 9.63 6.32 9.86
N GLY A 12 9.17 5.13 9.49
CA GLY A 12 8.15 4.38 10.20
C GLY A 12 6.71 4.79 9.88
N ASP A 13 6.51 5.78 9.00
CA ASP A 13 5.17 6.26 8.67
C ASP A 13 4.34 5.19 7.96
N VAL A 14 3.04 5.15 8.24
CA VAL A 14 2.12 4.30 7.47
C VAL A 14 1.98 4.88 6.07
N VAL A 15 2.21 4.05 5.07
CA VAL A 15 2.15 4.42 3.65
C VAL A 15 1.28 3.44 2.86
N TRP A 16 0.84 3.89 1.70
CA TRP A 16 -0.13 3.25 0.82
C TRP A 16 0.40 3.19 -0.61
N TRP A 17 0.21 2.05 -1.29
CA TRP A 17 0.68 1.86 -2.66
C TRP A 17 -0.15 2.65 -3.67
N THR A 18 0.51 3.45 -4.51
CA THR A 18 -0.11 4.33 -5.51
C THR A 18 -0.20 3.72 -6.92
N GLY A 19 0.37 2.53 -7.12
CA GLY A 19 0.53 1.91 -8.46
C GLY A 19 1.97 1.93 -8.96
N GLU A 20 2.78 2.88 -8.48
CA GLU A 20 4.17 3.06 -8.86
C GLU A 20 5.11 3.41 -7.68
N SER A 21 4.55 3.93 -6.59
CA SER A 21 5.30 4.37 -5.41
C SER A 21 4.47 4.27 -4.12
N TRP A 22 4.95 4.88 -3.05
CA TRP A 22 4.33 4.88 -1.72
C TRP A 22 3.95 6.30 -1.30
N SER A 23 2.75 6.46 -0.77
CA SER A 23 2.23 7.75 -0.29
C SER A 23 1.74 7.64 1.15
N ARG A 24 1.84 8.73 1.92
CA ARG A 24 1.20 8.84 3.25
C ARG A 24 -0.32 9.05 3.14
N HIS A 25 -0.84 9.31 1.94
CA HIS A 25 -2.25 9.64 1.73
C HIS A 25 -3.03 8.43 1.22
N LEU A 26 -3.95 7.92 2.03
CA LEU A 26 -4.85 6.81 1.66
C LEU A 26 -5.65 7.09 0.37
N ALA A 27 -6.03 8.35 0.13
CA ALA A 27 -6.81 8.74 -1.04
C ALA A 27 -6.08 8.50 -2.37
N GLU A 28 -4.75 8.36 -2.36
CA GLU A 28 -3.93 8.07 -3.53
C GLU A 28 -3.71 6.56 -3.73
N ALA A 29 -4.22 5.72 -2.82
CA ALA A 29 -4.05 4.29 -2.89
C ALA A 29 -4.89 3.67 -4.01
N VAL A 30 -4.32 2.68 -4.70
CA VAL A 30 -4.98 1.99 -5.81
C VAL A 30 -5.25 0.52 -5.49
N ASP A 31 -6.25 -0.06 -6.16
CA ASP A 31 -6.56 -1.47 -6.02
C ASP A 31 -5.42 -2.33 -6.57
N VAL A 32 -4.82 -3.17 -5.72
CA VAL A 32 -3.74 -4.09 -6.10
C VAL A 32 -4.26 -5.44 -6.63
N GLY A 33 -5.57 -5.67 -6.55
CA GLY A 33 -6.21 -6.91 -6.95
C GLY A 33 -5.52 -8.13 -6.34
N ASP A 34 -5.33 -9.18 -7.15
CA ASP A 34 -4.72 -10.43 -6.68
C ASP A 34 -3.18 -10.41 -6.66
N LYS A 35 -2.56 -9.28 -7.00
CA LYS A 35 -1.09 -9.13 -7.02
C LYS A 35 -0.54 -8.53 -5.72
N GLY A 36 -1.39 -8.17 -4.77
CA GLY A 36 -1.01 -7.47 -3.54
C GLY A 36 0.11 -8.17 -2.76
N ASP A 37 0.00 -9.49 -2.53
CA ASP A 37 1.01 -10.23 -1.75
C ASP A 37 2.37 -10.31 -2.45
N VAL A 38 2.37 -10.47 -3.78
CA VAL A 38 3.62 -10.50 -4.58
C VAL A 38 4.29 -9.13 -4.55
N LEU A 39 3.50 -8.06 -4.65
CA LEU A 39 4.00 -6.69 -4.57
C LEU A 39 4.53 -6.38 -3.16
N ALA A 40 3.81 -6.79 -2.11
CA ALA A 40 4.24 -6.66 -0.71
C ALA A 40 5.62 -7.27 -0.50
N ALA A 41 5.81 -8.54 -0.90
CA ALA A 41 7.09 -9.24 -0.77
C ALA A 41 8.20 -8.58 -1.60
N THR A 42 7.88 -8.04 -2.78
CA THR A 42 8.85 -7.36 -3.65
C THR A 42 9.33 -6.05 -3.02
N GLU A 43 8.41 -5.23 -2.51
CA GLU A 43 8.74 -3.94 -1.91
C GLU A 43 9.45 -4.07 -0.56
N GLU A 44 9.12 -5.11 0.22
CA GLU A 44 9.82 -5.47 1.45
C GLU A 44 11.25 -5.96 1.15
N ALA A 45 11.43 -6.84 0.17
CA ALA A 45 12.75 -7.30 -0.25
C ALA A 45 13.62 -6.14 -0.80
N ALA A 46 12.99 -5.16 -1.43
CA ALA A 46 13.64 -3.92 -1.86
C ALA A 46 13.96 -2.95 -0.70
N ARG A 47 13.52 -3.25 0.53
CA ARG A 47 13.71 -2.44 1.75
C ARG A 47 13.13 -1.02 1.61
N ARG A 48 12.00 -0.88 0.91
CA ARG A 48 11.27 0.39 0.83
C ARG A 48 10.26 0.53 1.97
N VAL A 49 9.65 -0.59 2.34
CA VAL A 49 8.70 -0.70 3.44
C VAL A 49 9.03 -1.89 4.33
N ASN A 50 8.49 -1.89 5.54
CA ASN A 50 8.56 -3.00 6.49
C ASN A 50 7.15 -3.53 6.79
N VAL A 51 7.03 -4.85 6.92
CA VAL A 51 5.76 -5.56 7.22
C VAL A 51 4.59 -5.12 6.32
N PRO A 52 4.75 -5.06 4.98
CA PRO A 52 3.63 -4.72 4.12
C PRO A 52 2.56 -5.82 4.09
N TYR A 53 1.30 -5.43 4.03
CA TYR A 53 0.17 -6.35 3.98
C TYR A 53 -1.01 -5.76 3.21
N VAL A 54 -1.86 -6.65 2.70
CA VAL A 54 -3.07 -6.29 1.97
C VAL A 54 -4.24 -6.16 2.95
N ILE A 55 -5.05 -5.12 2.75
CA ILE A 55 -6.34 -4.94 3.45
C ILE A 55 -7.48 -4.80 2.45
N ASP A 56 -8.67 -5.18 2.89
CA ASP A 56 -9.90 -4.83 2.18
C ASP A 56 -10.30 -3.38 2.50
N ALA A 57 -10.78 -2.67 1.48
CA ALA A 57 -11.30 -1.31 1.60
C ALA A 57 -12.53 -1.09 0.71
N GLU A 58 -13.30 -0.05 1.02
CA GLU A 58 -14.42 0.41 0.20
C GLU A 58 -13.98 1.58 -0.69
N ALA A 59 -14.41 1.58 -1.96
CA ALA A 59 -14.24 2.75 -2.81
C ALA A 59 -15.31 3.80 -2.46
N ALA A 60 -14.90 5.06 -2.25
CA ALA A 60 -15.80 6.19 -2.06
C ALA A 60 -15.36 7.38 -2.95
N PRO A 61 -16.22 8.40 -3.17
CA PRO A 61 -15.92 9.49 -4.10
C PRO A 61 -14.66 10.31 -3.74
N GLU A 62 -14.30 10.35 -2.45
CA GLU A 62 -13.18 11.10 -1.87
C GLU A 62 -11.91 10.25 -1.73
N GLY A 63 -11.96 9.00 -2.21
CA GLY A 63 -10.90 8.01 -2.09
C GLY A 63 -11.33 6.77 -1.30
N PRO A 64 -10.45 5.78 -1.15
CA PRO A 64 -10.73 4.58 -0.37
C PRO A 64 -10.93 4.86 1.12
N ARG A 65 -11.72 4.04 1.80
CA ARG A 65 -11.94 4.09 3.25
C ARG A 65 -12.12 2.70 3.87
#